data_AF-A0A0F5ZQ52-F1
#
_entry.id   AF-A0A0F5ZQ52-F1
#
_cell.length_a   1.000
_cell.length_b   1.000
_cell.length_c   1.000
_cell.angle_alpha   90.00
_cell.angle_beta   90.00
_cell.angle_gamma   90.00
#
_symmetry.space_group_name_H-M   'P 1'
#
loop_
_entity.id
_entity.type
_entity.pdbx_description
1 polymer ?
#
loop_
_entity_poly.entity_id
_entity_poly.type
_entity_poly.pdbx_seq_one_letter_code
_entity_poly.pdbx_strand_id
1 'polypeptide(L)'
;MELTAKRVNARHFGHTMLRTDALIRGRRFDTDAVIAVNAWLKARAHKYIAAGERDWLYPEQSAQMDMATLTRLLLPPKQELWRHGGEIYIGYKDGSFGYRDSYGRTSRDHELSQKRHLPLYWLPRTGARVAQKPCLANAAQEFILGSAHRGMC
;
A
#
# COMPACT_ATOMS: atom_id res chain seq x y z
N MET A 1 3.48 15.50 -11.19
CA MET A 1 2.49 14.58 -10.57
C MET A 1 1.14 14.88 -11.18
N GLU A 2 0.54 13.90 -11.84
CA GLU A 2 -0.77 14.06 -12.47
C GLU A 2 -1.88 13.93 -11.40
N LEU A 3 -2.66 14.99 -11.19
CA LEU A 3 -3.66 15.07 -10.11
C LEU A 3 -4.90 14.20 -10.37
N THR A 4 -5.13 13.81 -11.62
CA THR A 4 -6.29 13.03 -12.07
C THR A 4 -6.03 11.53 -12.08
N ALA A 5 -4.77 11.10 -11.91
CA ALA A 5 -4.40 9.70 -11.96
C ALA A 5 -5.08 8.88 -10.85
N LYS A 6 -5.65 7.72 -11.22
CA LYS A 6 -6.27 6.79 -10.27
C LYS A 6 -5.21 6.33 -9.26
N ARG A 7 -5.44 6.61 -7.98
CA ARG A 7 -4.57 6.07 -6.91
C ARG A 7 -4.80 4.57 -6.78
N VAL A 8 -3.72 3.81 -6.86
CA VAL A 8 -3.72 2.37 -6.59
C VAL A 8 -3.51 2.18 -5.09
N ASN A 9 -4.52 1.65 -4.41
CA ASN A 9 -4.45 1.38 -2.99
C ASN A 9 -4.20 -0.11 -2.77
N ALA A 10 -3.26 -0.44 -1.87
CA ALA A 10 -3.04 -1.81 -1.43
C ALA A 10 -4.25 -2.34 -0.64
N ARG A 11 -4.43 -3.66 -0.64
CA ARG A 11 -5.46 -4.31 0.17
C ARG A 11 -5.14 -4.17 1.65
N HIS A 12 -6.07 -3.63 2.45
CA HIS A 12 -5.84 -3.38 3.88
C HIS A 12 -5.85 -4.66 4.73
N PHE A 13 -6.64 -5.68 4.36
CA PHE A 13 -6.77 -6.93 5.13
C PHE A 13 -6.87 -8.15 4.23
N GLY A 14 -6.14 -9.21 4.57
CA GLY A 14 -6.20 -10.52 3.93
C GLY A 14 -4.89 -11.28 4.04
N HIS A 15 -4.87 -12.52 3.55
CA HIS A 15 -3.62 -13.25 3.35
C HIS A 15 -2.76 -12.47 2.35
N THR A 16 -1.47 -12.30 2.62
CA THR A 16 -0.52 -11.67 1.70
C THR A 16 0.56 -12.68 1.37
N MET A 17 1.01 -12.66 0.12
CA MET A 17 2.15 -13.45 -0.30
C MET A 17 3.26 -12.49 -0.69
N LEU A 18 4.47 -12.74 -0.17
CA LEU A 18 5.65 -11.94 -0.45
C LEU A 18 6.73 -12.86 -1.02
N ARG A 19 7.36 -12.40 -2.10
CA ARG A 19 8.55 -13.02 -2.67
C ARG A 19 9.75 -12.74 -1.78
N THR A 20 10.07 -13.69 -0.90
CA THR A 20 11.15 -13.50 0.09
C THR A 20 12.54 -13.53 -0.55
N ASP A 21 12.67 -14.20 -1.69
CA ASP A 21 13.84 -14.27 -2.57
C ASP A 21 14.23 -12.92 -3.16
N ALA A 22 13.25 -12.03 -3.35
CA ALA A 22 13.45 -10.72 -3.96
C ALA A 22 13.71 -9.60 -2.94
N LEU A 23 13.82 -9.89 -1.64
CA LEU A 23 14.17 -8.85 -0.66
C LEU A 23 15.59 -8.34 -0.89
N ILE A 24 15.74 -7.02 -0.94
CA ILE A 24 17.03 -6.33 -0.87
C ILE A 24 17.61 -6.51 0.54
N ARG A 25 18.68 -7.30 0.66
CA ARG A 25 19.38 -7.59 1.92
C ARG A 25 20.83 -7.10 1.93
N GLY A 26 21.36 -6.66 0.79
CA GLY A 26 22.76 -6.31 0.60
C GLY A 26 23.15 -4.89 1.05
N ARG A 27 22.16 -4.04 1.36
CA ARG A 27 22.43 -2.63 1.71
C ARG A 27 23.09 -2.53 3.09
N ARG A 28 24.19 -1.80 3.15
CA ARG A 28 24.85 -1.39 4.39
C ARG A 28 24.80 0.14 4.53
N PHE A 29 24.64 0.61 5.75
CA PHE A 29 24.76 2.03 6.10
C PHE A 29 26.06 2.25 6.85
N ASP A 30 26.71 3.38 6.56
CA ASP A 30 27.79 3.89 7.40
C ASP A 30 27.22 4.53 8.67
N THR A 31 28.10 4.90 9.59
CA THR A 31 27.73 5.49 10.87
C THR A 31 26.89 6.76 10.69
N ASP A 32 27.27 7.63 9.75
CA ASP A 32 26.59 8.90 9.51
C ASP A 32 25.17 8.69 8.96
N ALA A 33 24.99 7.72 8.04
CA ALA A 33 23.68 7.36 7.53
C ALA A 33 22.79 6.74 8.62
N VAL A 34 23.35 5.92 9.51
CA VAL A 34 22.62 5.37 10.66
C VAL A 34 22.15 6.49 11.60
N ILE A 35 23.03 7.44 11.92
CA ILE A 35 22.69 8.60 12.75
C ILE A 35 21.59 9.44 12.08
N ALA A 36 21.70 9.71 10.77
CA ALA A 36 20.70 10.48 10.03
C ALA A 36 19.31 9.80 10.02
N VAL A 37 19.26 8.48 9.81
CA VAL A 37 18.01 7.71 9.86
C VAL A 37 17.42 7.72 11.26
N ASN A 38 18.24 7.52 12.29
CA ASN A 38 17.77 7.53 13.68
C ASN A 38 17.26 8.91 14.11
N ALA A 39 17.92 9.99 13.69
CA ALA A 39 17.46 11.35 13.93
C ALA A 39 16.08 11.59 13.30
N TRP A 40 15.85 11.10 12.08
CA TRP A 40 14.54 11.20 11.43
C TRP A 40 13.46 10.38 12.13
N LEU A 41 13.78 9.13 12.50
CA LEU A 41 12.86 8.27 13.24
C LEU A 41 12.46 8.91 14.57
N LYS A 42 13.43 9.49 15.29
CA LYS A 42 13.18 10.24 16.53
C LYS A 42 12.30 11.46 16.30
N ALA A 43 12.58 12.26 15.27
CA ALA A 43 11.78 13.45 14.96
C ALA A 43 10.32 13.13 14.58
N ARG A 44 10.05 11.91 14.11
CA ARG A 44 8.70 11.44 13.73
C ARG A 44 8.04 10.55 14.78
N ALA A 45 8.75 10.14 15.82
CA ALA A 45 8.21 9.30 16.87
C ALA A 45 7.27 10.11 17.77
N HIS A 46 6.04 9.64 17.93
CA HIS A 46 5.02 10.35 18.72
C HIS A 46 4.90 9.89 20.18
N LYS A 47 5.38 8.69 20.52
CA LYS A 47 5.16 8.09 21.85
C LYS A 47 6.43 7.55 22.49
N TYR A 48 7.06 6.59 21.84
CA TYR A 48 8.17 5.85 22.42
C TYR A 48 9.31 5.72 21.41
N ILE A 49 10.52 5.90 21.92
CA ILE A 49 11.77 5.56 21.25
C ILE A 49 12.67 4.89 22.29
N ALA A 50 13.38 3.86 21.88
CA ALA A 50 14.29 3.11 22.74
C ALA A 50 15.59 2.89 21.99
N ALA A 51 16.69 2.89 22.75
CA ALA A 51 18.01 2.56 22.27
C ALA A 51 18.72 1.70 23.32
N GLY A 52 19.68 0.87 22.88
CA GLY A 52 20.47 0.03 23.78
C GLY A 52 21.42 0.81 24.67
N GLU A 53 21.83 2.00 24.23
CA GLU A 53 22.70 2.93 24.95
C GLU A 53 22.05 4.31 25.04
N ARG A 54 22.29 5.02 26.15
CA ARG A 54 21.67 6.31 26.42
C ARG A 54 22.05 7.38 25.39
N ASP A 55 23.30 7.36 24.93
CA ASP A 55 23.82 8.37 24.01
C ASP A 55 23.19 8.21 22.61
N TRP A 56 22.82 7.00 22.21
CA TRP A 56 22.15 6.73 20.94
C TRP A 56 20.72 7.28 20.89
N LEU A 57 20.15 7.63 22.05
CA LEU A 57 18.85 8.26 22.13
C LEU A 57 18.89 9.69 21.60
N TYR A 58 20.07 10.32 21.47
CA TYR A 58 20.24 11.72 21.06
C TYR A 58 21.10 11.89 19.79
N PRO A 59 20.70 11.28 18.65
CA PRO A 59 21.45 11.35 17.40
C PRO A 59 21.62 12.79 16.87
N GLU A 60 20.76 13.72 17.27
CA GLU A 60 20.87 15.14 16.93
C GLU A 60 22.12 15.85 17.47
N GLN A 61 22.79 15.26 18.46
CA GLN A 61 24.03 15.82 19.02
C GLN A 61 25.25 15.52 18.15
N SER A 62 25.20 14.44 17.37
CA SER A 62 26.34 13.96 16.56
C SER A 62 26.34 14.52 15.14
N ALA A 63 25.16 14.70 14.53
CA ALA A 63 25.06 15.21 13.17
C ALA A 63 23.75 15.95 12.92
N GLN A 64 23.81 17.00 12.09
CA GLN A 64 22.65 17.77 11.68
C GLN A 64 21.99 17.11 10.45
N MET A 65 20.66 16.94 10.52
CA MET A 65 19.90 16.20 9.50
C MET A 65 19.66 17.03 8.23
N ASP A 66 20.22 16.58 7.11
CA ASP A 66 19.82 17.04 5.77
C ASP A 66 18.77 16.11 5.14
N MET A 67 17.58 16.65 4.89
CA MET A 67 16.45 15.93 4.30
C MET A 67 16.70 15.47 2.87
N ALA A 68 17.50 16.21 2.09
CA ALA A 68 17.81 15.84 0.72
C ALA A 68 18.70 14.59 0.69
N THR A 69 19.72 14.56 1.54
CA THR A 69 20.61 13.41 1.73
C THR A 69 19.85 12.20 2.29
N LEU A 70 19.02 12.39 3.32
CA LEU A 70 18.20 11.31 3.89
C LEU A 70 17.27 10.67 2.85
N THR A 71 16.62 11.49 2.02
CA THR A 71 15.73 10.98 0.95
C THR A 71 16.50 10.11 -0.03
N ARG A 72 17.74 10.47 -0.36
CA ARG A 72 18.62 9.66 -1.22
C ARG A 72 19.06 8.37 -0.55
N LEU A 73 19.37 8.40 0.75
CA LEU A 73 19.78 7.23 1.54
C LEU A 73 18.67 6.19 1.68
N LEU A 74 17.42 6.63 1.84
CA LEU A 74 16.27 5.73 2.02
C LEU A 74 15.82 5.08 0.71
N LEU A 75 16.21 5.61 -0.45
CA LEU A 75 15.90 5.00 -1.74
C LEU A 75 16.60 3.63 -1.86
N PRO A 76 15.91 2.62 -2.42
CA PRO A 76 16.53 1.33 -2.69
C PRO A 76 17.63 1.46 -3.77
N PRO A 77 18.70 0.65 -3.69
CA PRO A 77 19.79 0.66 -4.66
C PRO A 77 19.29 0.28 -6.05
N LYS A 78 19.52 1.15 -7.05
CA LYS A 78 18.99 1.04 -8.42
C LYS A 78 19.24 -0.33 -9.08
N GLN A 79 20.35 -0.98 -8.73
CA GLN A 79 20.80 -2.24 -9.33
C GLN A 79 19.98 -3.45 -8.86
N GLU A 80 19.25 -3.33 -7.75
CA GLU A 80 18.47 -4.42 -7.16
C GLU A 80 16.95 -4.29 -7.40
N LEU A 81 16.49 -3.14 -7.95
CA LEU A 81 15.05 -2.87 -8.14
C LEU A 81 14.36 -3.78 -9.16
N TRP A 82 15.09 -4.37 -10.11
CA TRP A 82 14.49 -5.16 -11.20
C TRP A 82 13.80 -6.45 -10.72
N ARG A 83 14.10 -6.89 -9.50
CA ARG A 83 13.46 -8.06 -8.87
C ARG A 83 12.10 -7.74 -8.22
N HIS A 84 11.77 -6.46 -8.07
CA HIS A 84 10.56 -6.00 -7.41
C HIS A 84 9.43 -5.73 -8.39
N GLY A 85 8.26 -6.33 -8.13
CA GLY A 85 7.05 -6.20 -8.93
C GLY A 85 6.60 -7.53 -9.54
N GLY A 86 5.61 -7.44 -10.42
CA GLY A 86 5.02 -8.58 -11.13
C GLY A 86 3.75 -9.12 -10.48
N GLU A 87 3.25 -10.19 -11.09
CA GLU A 87 2.06 -10.93 -10.64
C GLU A 87 2.51 -12.32 -10.18
N ILE A 88 1.95 -12.79 -9.07
CA ILE A 88 2.20 -14.13 -8.52
C ILE A 88 0.99 -15.00 -8.85
N TYR A 89 1.23 -16.09 -9.57
CA TYR A 89 0.28 -17.16 -9.82
C TYR A 89 0.67 -18.38 -8.97
N ILE A 90 -0.30 -18.94 -8.26
CA ILE A 90 -0.09 -20.04 -7.32
C ILE A 90 -0.93 -21.22 -7.81
N GLY A 91 -0.32 -22.37 -8.05
CA GLY A 91 -1.03 -23.62 -8.27
C GLY A 91 -1.06 -24.44 -6.99
N TYR A 92 -2.25 -24.77 -6.50
CA TYR A 92 -2.41 -25.61 -5.32
C TYR A 92 -2.55 -27.08 -5.71
N LYS A 93 -2.25 -28.00 -4.77
CA LYS A 93 -2.29 -29.45 -5.02
C LYS A 93 -3.70 -29.99 -5.31
N ASP A 94 -4.73 -29.26 -4.87
CA ASP A 94 -6.14 -29.56 -5.13
C ASP A 94 -6.62 -29.10 -6.51
N GLY A 95 -5.74 -28.50 -7.33
CA GLY A 95 -6.07 -27.97 -8.65
C GLY A 95 -6.64 -26.55 -8.62
N SER A 96 -6.82 -25.93 -7.45
CA SER A 96 -7.19 -24.53 -7.36
C SER A 96 -6.01 -23.61 -7.70
N PHE A 97 -6.30 -22.35 -8.04
CA PHE A 97 -5.26 -21.36 -8.31
C PHE A 97 -5.44 -20.10 -7.45
N GLY A 98 -4.32 -19.50 -7.06
CA GLY A 98 -4.26 -18.21 -6.39
C GLY A 98 -3.58 -17.18 -7.28
N TYR A 99 -4.00 -15.92 -7.14
CA TYR A 99 -3.39 -14.79 -7.84
C TYR A 99 -3.10 -13.66 -6.85
N ARG A 100 -1.96 -12.98 -7.03
CA ARG A 100 -1.61 -11.73 -6.34
C ARG A 100 -0.91 -10.77 -7.28
N ASP A 101 -1.36 -9.52 -7.33
CA ASP A 101 -0.60 -8.45 -7.98
C ASP A 101 0.45 -7.84 -7.04
N SER A 102 1.24 -6.87 -7.55
CA SER A 102 2.23 -6.09 -6.77
C SER A 102 1.67 -5.40 -5.52
N TYR A 103 0.35 -5.21 -5.41
CA TYR A 103 -0.34 -4.53 -4.31
C TYR A 103 -1.09 -5.52 -3.40
N GLY A 104 -0.90 -6.83 -3.62
CA GLY A 104 -1.53 -7.91 -2.86
C GLY A 104 -3.00 -8.15 -3.18
N ARG A 105 -3.54 -7.59 -4.28
CA ARG A 105 -4.93 -7.81 -4.73
C ARG A 105 -5.05 -9.18 -5.40
N THR A 106 -6.17 -9.86 -5.16
CA THR A 106 -6.48 -11.21 -5.68
C THR A 106 -7.25 -11.22 -6.99
N SER A 107 -7.69 -10.05 -7.43
CA SER A 107 -8.38 -9.85 -8.70
C SER A 107 -7.85 -8.58 -9.32
N ARG A 108 -7.93 -8.50 -10.66
CA ARG A 108 -7.75 -7.22 -11.36
C ARG A 108 -8.91 -6.29 -11.01
N ASP A 109 -8.70 -4.99 -11.21
CA ASP A 109 -9.76 -4.01 -10.99
C ASP A 109 -10.96 -4.35 -11.88
N HIS A 110 -12.09 -4.69 -11.25
CA HIS A 110 -13.33 -4.93 -11.97
C HIS A 110 -13.85 -3.61 -12.55
N GLU A 111 -14.53 -3.66 -13.69
CA GLU A 111 -15.14 -2.48 -14.34
C GLU A 111 -16.03 -1.68 -13.37
N LEU A 112 -16.76 -2.41 -12.51
CA LEU A 112 -17.64 -1.86 -11.46
C LEU A 112 -16.90 -1.16 -10.31
N SER A 113 -15.60 -1.42 -10.11
CA SER A 113 -14.77 -0.71 -9.11
C SER A 113 -14.10 0.54 -9.69
N GLN A 114 -14.33 0.86 -10.97
CA GLN A 114 -13.86 2.11 -11.54
C GLN A 114 -14.71 3.24 -10.96
N LYS A 115 -14.07 4.13 -10.19
CA LYS A 115 -14.71 5.38 -9.78
C LYS A 115 -15.09 6.13 -11.05
N ARG A 116 -16.39 6.39 -11.21
CA ARG A 116 -16.89 7.22 -12.30
C ARG A 116 -16.14 8.54 -12.27
N HIS A 117 -15.50 8.91 -13.38
CA HIS A 117 -14.92 10.22 -13.52
C HIS A 117 -16.06 11.23 -13.41
N LEU A 118 -16.15 11.92 -12.27
CA LEU A 118 -17.08 13.02 -12.13
C LEU A 118 -16.42 14.20 -12.87
N PRO A 119 -17.08 14.78 -13.88
CA PRO A 119 -16.51 15.92 -14.59
C PRO A 119 -16.25 17.06 -13.62
N LEU A 120 -15.17 17.81 -13.84
CA LEU A 120 -14.62 18.79 -12.89
C LEU A 120 -15.63 19.85 -12.40
N TYR A 121 -16.71 20.07 -13.16
CA TYR A 121 -17.78 21.01 -12.79
C TYR A 121 -18.68 20.53 -11.64
N TRP A 122 -18.59 19.26 -11.22
CA TRP A 122 -19.33 18.68 -10.08
C TRP A 122 -18.61 18.84 -8.73
N LEU A 123 -17.40 19.37 -8.71
CA LEU A 123 -16.70 19.69 -7.46
C LEU A 123 -17.19 21.06 -6.95
N PRO A 124 -17.78 21.15 -5.75
CA PRO A 124 -18.19 22.43 -5.21
C PRO A 124 -16.96 23.34 -5.07
N ARG A 125 -17.03 24.54 -5.66
CA ARG A 125 -15.96 25.55 -5.68
C ARG A 125 -15.67 26.19 -4.31
N THR A 126 -16.06 25.57 -3.20
CA THR A 126 -15.77 26.05 -1.84
C THR A 126 -16.01 24.94 -0.82
N GLY A 127 -14.97 24.60 -0.04
CA GLY A 127 -15.02 24.26 1.39
C GLY A 127 -15.97 23.18 1.95
N ALA A 128 -16.77 22.47 1.15
CA ALA A 128 -17.71 21.49 1.68
C ALA A 128 -17.05 20.11 1.82
N ARG A 129 -16.96 19.60 3.05
CA ARG A 129 -16.61 18.19 3.34
C ARG A 129 -17.56 17.30 2.54
N VAL A 130 -17.03 16.58 1.55
CA VAL A 130 -17.75 15.51 0.87
C VAL A 130 -18.02 14.44 1.91
N ALA A 131 -19.26 14.37 2.41
CA ALA A 131 -19.71 13.22 3.18
C ALA A 131 -19.57 11.99 2.28
N GLN A 132 -18.65 11.09 2.62
CA GLN A 132 -18.66 9.74 2.08
C GLN A 132 -20.00 9.13 2.48
N LYS A 133 -20.96 9.09 1.55
CA LYS A 133 -22.18 8.32 1.76
C LYS A 133 -21.77 6.85 1.95
N PRO A 134 -22.25 6.16 2.99
CA PRO A 134 -21.90 4.76 3.20
C PRO A 134 -22.43 3.94 2.03
N CYS A 135 -21.53 3.22 1.35
CA CYS A 135 -21.86 2.20 0.36
C CYS A 135 -22.45 0.96 1.05
N LEU A 136 -23.61 1.09 1.69
CA LEU A 136 -24.35 -0.03 2.26
C LEU A 136 -25.85 0.23 2.12
N ALA A 137 -26.35 0.07 0.90
CA ALA A 137 -27.72 -0.32 0.63
C ALA A 137 -27.78 -0.75 -0.85
N ASN A 138 -28.37 -1.92 -1.13
CA ASN A 138 -28.68 -2.45 -2.45
C ASN A 138 -27.60 -3.30 -3.17
N ALA A 139 -26.98 -4.25 -2.47
CA ALA A 139 -26.35 -5.41 -3.13
C ALA A 139 -26.95 -6.76 -2.69
N ALA A 140 -28.10 -6.76 -2.00
CA ALA A 140 -28.65 -7.96 -1.34
C ALA A 140 -30.07 -8.34 -1.81
N GLN A 141 -30.48 -8.02 -3.05
CA GLN A 141 -31.85 -8.32 -3.50
C GLN A 141 -31.98 -9.24 -4.73
N GLU A 142 -30.89 -9.73 -5.34
CA GLU A 142 -31.00 -10.65 -6.49
C GLU A 142 -30.56 -12.10 -6.23
N PHE A 143 -30.22 -12.47 -4.99
CA PHE A 143 -29.78 -13.83 -4.68
C PHE A 143 -30.85 -14.75 -4.05
N ILE A 144 -32.11 -14.29 -3.90
CA ILE A 144 -33.20 -15.10 -3.27
C ILE A 144 -34.28 -15.57 -4.26
N LEU A 145 -34.29 -15.15 -5.52
CA LEU A 145 -35.26 -15.65 -6.52
C LEU A 145 -34.66 -16.73 -7.42
N GLY A 146 -34.16 -17.79 -6.79
CA GLY A 146 -33.91 -19.07 -7.44
C GLY A 146 -34.64 -20.17 -6.69
N SER A 147 -35.97 -20.29 -6.84
CA SER A 147 -36.77 -21.50 -6.55
C SER A 147 -38.26 -21.31 -6.84
N ALA A 148 -38.73 -21.81 -8.01
CA ALA A 148 -40.11 -22.23 -8.38
C ALA A 148 -40.30 -21.96 -9.89
N HIS A 149 -40.21 -22.90 -10.82
CA HIS A 149 -41.21 -23.92 -11.20
C HIS A 149 -40.52 -24.80 -12.27
N ARG A 150 -40.30 -26.12 -12.15
CA ARG A 150 -41.24 -27.25 -12.34
C ARG A 150 -42.59 -26.93 -12.99
N GLY A 151 -42.76 -27.39 -14.26
CA GLY A 151 -43.98 -28.02 -14.77
C GLY A 151 -44.63 -27.42 -16.03
N MET A 152 -44.74 -28.25 -17.09
CA MET A 152 -45.77 -28.27 -18.17
C MET A 152 -45.76 -27.08 -19.16
N CYS A 153 -45.82 -27.23 -20.50
CA CYS A 153 -46.22 -28.31 -21.41
C CYS A 153 -45.19 -28.47 -22.54
#